data_AF-A0A965QZB9-F1
#
_entry.id   AF-A0A965QZB9-F1
#
_cell.length_a   1.000
_cell.length_b   1.000
_cell.length_c   1.000
_cell.angle_alpha   90.00
_cell.angle_beta   90.00
_cell.angle_gamma   90.00
#
_symmetry.space_group_name_H-M   'P 1'
#
loop_
_entity.id
_entity.type
_entity.pdbx_description
1 polymer ?
#
loop_
_entity_poly.entity_id
_entity_poly.type
_entity_poly.pdbx_seq_one_letter_code
_entity_poly.pdbx_strand_id
1 'polypeptide(L)'
;MSIKSDSWIRRMAETTGMIEPFEPGQIRQADGKKIISYGTSSYGYDIRCAPEFKVFTNIHSTVVDPKNFDEKSFVDFHDDVCIIPPNSFA
;
A
#
# COMPACT_ATOMS: atom_id res chain seq x y z
N MET A 1 12.49 -21.59 -0.19
CA MET A 1 11.07 -21.26 -0.45
C MET A 1 10.94 -20.83 -1.90
N SER A 2 9.92 -21.30 -2.61
CA SER A 2 9.61 -20.88 -3.98
C SER A 2 8.48 -19.84 -4.01
N ILE A 3 8.46 -19.01 -5.06
CA ILE A 3 7.35 -18.08 -5.32
C ILE A 3 6.07 -18.90 -5.59
N LYS A 4 4.95 -18.43 -5.05
CA LYS A 4 3.65 -19.09 -5.16
C LYS A 4 2.85 -18.50 -6.32
N SER A 5 2.11 -19.35 -7.03
CA SER A 5 1.24 -18.92 -8.14
C SER A 5 -0.09 -18.36 -7.65
N ASP A 6 -0.81 -17.70 -8.56
CA ASP A 6 -2.17 -17.19 -8.38
C ASP A 6 -3.12 -18.21 -7.74
N SER A 7 -3.06 -19.47 -8.16
CA SER A 7 -3.92 -20.57 -7.70
C SER A 7 -3.69 -20.89 -6.23
N TRP A 8 -2.42 -20.82 -5.79
CA TRP A 8 -2.08 -20.97 -4.38
C TRP A 8 -2.55 -19.75 -3.58
N ILE A 9 -2.35 -18.53 -4.11
CA ILE A 9 -2.76 -17.28 -3.44
C ILE A 9 -4.27 -17.26 -3.21
N ARG A 10 -5.07 -17.55 -4.24
CA ARG A 10 -6.54 -17.64 -4.16
C ARG A 10 -6.99 -18.62 -3.09
N ARG A 11 -6.45 -19.84 -3.13
CA ARG A 11 -6.78 -20.87 -2.13
C ARG A 11 -6.49 -20.38 -0.72
N MET A 12 -5.33 -19.78 -0.48
CA MET A 12 -4.95 -19.32 0.86
C MET A 12 -5.82 -18.14 1.33
N ALA A 13 -6.16 -17.22 0.44
CA ALA A 13 -7.09 -16.14 0.78
C ALA A 13 -8.48 -16.68 1.16
N GLU A 14 -9.04 -17.59 0.36
CA GLU A 14 -10.38 -18.15 0.55
C GLU A 14 -10.48 -19.09 1.77
N THR A 15 -9.49 -19.96 1.99
CA THR A 15 -9.60 -21.01 3.02
C THR A 15 -8.98 -20.61 4.35
N THR A 16 -8.08 -19.62 4.37
CA THR A 16 -7.37 -19.22 5.60
C THR A 16 -7.47 -17.74 5.95
N GLY A 17 -8.11 -16.92 5.13
CA GLY A 17 -8.18 -15.47 5.36
C GLY A 17 -6.82 -14.79 5.24
N MET A 18 -5.94 -15.30 4.37
CA MET A 18 -4.57 -14.76 4.23
C MET A 18 -4.55 -13.29 3.77
N ILE A 19 -5.54 -12.86 2.99
CA ILE A 19 -5.68 -11.49 2.48
C ILE A 19 -7.14 -11.09 2.65
N GLU A 20 -7.41 -9.95 3.27
CA GLU A 20 -8.77 -9.45 3.48
C GLU A 20 -8.79 -7.91 3.45
N PRO A 21 -9.66 -7.29 2.62
CA PRO A 21 -10.48 -7.89 1.56
C PRO A 21 -9.66 -8.42 0.37
N PHE A 22 -10.17 -9.46 -0.32
CA PHE A 22 -9.46 -10.18 -1.40
C PHE A 22 -10.13 -10.05 -2.77
N GLU A 23 -9.34 -9.80 -3.82
CA GLU A 23 -9.76 -9.84 -5.22
C GLU A 23 -9.10 -11.01 -5.97
N PRO A 24 -9.86 -12.00 -6.47
CA PRO A 24 -9.31 -13.19 -7.14
C PRO A 24 -8.74 -12.89 -8.54
N GLY A 25 -9.00 -11.71 -9.10
CA GLY A 25 -8.51 -11.28 -10.40
C GLY A 25 -7.98 -9.86 -10.39
N GLN A 26 -7.41 -9.43 -11.51
CA GLN A 26 -6.87 -8.09 -11.65
C GLN A 26 -7.99 -7.09 -11.97
N ILE A 27 -8.22 -6.14 -11.08
CA ILE A 27 -9.15 -5.03 -11.29
C ILE A 27 -8.40 -3.89 -11.96
N ARG A 28 -8.90 -3.43 -13.12
CA ARG A 28 -8.25 -2.38 -13.94
C ARG A 28 -9.13 -1.13 -14.14
N GLN A 29 -10.38 -1.20 -13.70
CA GLN A 29 -11.36 -0.12 -13.83
C GLN A 29 -12.22 -0.04 -12.57
N ALA A 30 -12.56 1.17 -12.16
CA ALA A 30 -13.53 1.47 -11.10
C ALA A 30 -14.37 2.68 -11.57
N ASP A 31 -15.69 2.65 -11.33
CA ASP A 31 -16.63 3.70 -11.72
C ASP A 31 -16.51 4.16 -13.20
N GLY A 32 -16.27 3.20 -14.09
CA GLY A 32 -16.11 3.47 -15.53
C GLY A 32 -14.79 4.16 -15.91
N LYS A 33 -13.87 4.36 -14.96
CA LYS A 33 -12.54 4.97 -15.19
C LYS A 33 -11.45 3.92 -15.07
N LYS A 34 -10.39 4.09 -15.87
CA LYS A 34 -9.16 3.30 -15.70
C LYS A 34 -8.46 3.70 -14.41
N ILE A 35 -7.91 2.72 -13.70
CA ILE A 35 -7.15 2.90 -12.46
C ILE A 35 -5.79 2.18 -12.55
N ILE A 36 -4.88 2.49 -11.62
CA ILE A 36 -3.75 1.61 -11.34
C ILE A 36 -4.32 0.29 -10.82
N SER A 37 -3.99 -0.81 -11.49
CA SER A 37 -4.64 -2.07 -11.22
C SER A 37 -4.21 -2.69 -9.90
N TYR A 38 -5.09 -3.51 -9.32
CA TYR A 38 -4.81 -4.27 -8.10
C TYR A 38 -5.44 -5.68 -8.15
N GLY A 39 -5.15 -6.52 -7.17
CA GLY A 39 -5.69 -7.88 -7.04
C GLY A 39 -4.70 -8.98 -7.45
N THR A 40 -5.21 -10.19 -7.66
CA THR A 40 -4.34 -11.35 -7.92
C THR A 40 -3.68 -11.29 -9.30
N SER A 41 -2.35 -11.45 -9.32
CA SER A 41 -1.49 -11.59 -10.50
C SER A 41 -0.90 -13.00 -10.57
N SER A 42 -0.24 -13.37 -11.69
CA SER A 42 0.19 -14.75 -11.96
C SER A 42 1.05 -15.39 -10.86
N TYR A 43 1.89 -14.60 -10.21
CA TYR A 43 2.81 -15.04 -9.14
C TYR A 43 2.91 -14.01 -8.01
N GLY A 44 1.82 -13.27 -7.76
CA GLY A 44 1.81 -12.20 -6.77
C GLY A 44 0.40 -11.63 -6.55
N TYR A 45 0.32 -10.66 -5.66
CA TYR A 45 -0.91 -9.94 -5.37
C TYR A 45 -0.60 -8.45 -5.30
N ASP A 46 -1.27 -7.67 -6.15
CA ASP A 46 -1.11 -6.23 -6.23
C ASP A 46 -1.99 -5.58 -5.14
N ILE A 47 -1.36 -5.04 -4.10
CA ILE A 47 -2.06 -4.39 -2.97
C ILE A 47 -2.53 -2.98 -3.32
N ARG A 48 -3.48 -2.46 -2.53
CA ARG A 48 -3.97 -1.08 -2.63
C ARG A 48 -3.40 -0.21 -1.51
N CYS A 49 -3.29 1.08 -1.79
CA CYS A 49 -3.00 2.10 -0.79
C CYS A 49 -4.32 2.63 -0.21
N ALA A 50 -4.35 2.84 1.10
CA ALA A 50 -5.46 3.49 1.80
C ALA A 50 -5.27 5.03 1.74
N PRO A 51 -6.33 5.83 1.99
CA PRO A 51 -6.23 7.28 1.89
C PRO A 51 -5.47 7.94 3.06
N GLU A 52 -5.03 7.19 4.08
CA GLU A 52 -4.23 7.69 5.19
C GLU A 52 -2.73 7.63 4.91
N PHE A 53 -2.06 8.80 4.95
CA PHE A 53 -0.63 8.95 4.70
C PHE A 53 0.06 9.68 5.86
N LYS A 54 1.35 9.39 6.05
CA LYS A 54 2.25 10.12 6.95
C LYS A 54 3.39 10.72 6.15
N VAL A 55 3.29 11.99 5.76
CA VAL A 55 4.28 12.64 4.90
C VAL A 55 5.43 13.20 5.75
N PHE A 56 6.67 12.82 5.43
CA PHE A 56 7.84 13.30 6.17
C PHE A 56 8.03 14.82 6.05
N THR A 57 8.38 15.46 7.16
CA THR A 57 8.71 16.89 7.24
C THR A 57 9.97 17.13 8.08
N ASN A 58 10.84 18.01 7.59
CA ASN A 58 12.10 18.38 8.27
C ASN A 58 11.99 19.69 9.08
N ILE A 59 10.78 20.26 9.24
CA ILE A 59 10.55 21.53 9.94
C ILE A 59 11.18 21.55 11.34
N HIS A 60 11.19 20.41 12.03
CA HIS A 60 11.72 20.31 13.39
C HIS A 60 13.22 19.99 13.47
N SER A 61 13.91 19.81 12.33
CA SER A 61 15.38 19.62 12.22
C SER A 61 15.96 18.58 13.18
N THR A 62 15.21 17.51 13.45
CA THR A 62 15.64 16.38 14.29
C THR A 62 16.43 15.37 13.45
N VAL A 63 17.41 14.70 14.06
CA VAL A 63 18.04 13.52 13.46
C VAL A 63 17.00 12.41 13.43
N VAL A 64 16.79 11.77 12.28
CA VAL A 64 15.89 10.62 12.16
C VAL A 64 16.54 9.41 12.84
N ASP A 65 15.98 8.97 13.97
CA ASP A 65 16.40 7.78 14.70
C ASP A 65 15.37 6.65 14.53
N PRO A 66 15.67 5.59 13.75
CA PRO A 66 14.76 4.47 13.56
C PRO A 66 14.42 3.71 14.86
N LYS A 67 15.22 3.85 15.93
CA LYS A 67 14.93 3.24 17.24
C LYS A 67 14.03 4.10 18.12
N ASN A 68 13.92 5.39 17.82
CA ASN A 68 13.10 6.36 18.55
C ASN A 68 12.25 7.14 17.55
N PHE A 69 11.19 6.48 17.04
CA PHE A 69 10.28 7.08 16.08
C PHE A 69 9.61 8.34 16.65
N ASP A 70 9.76 9.47 15.98
CA ASP A 70 9.18 10.76 16.37
C ASP A 70 8.03 11.13 15.42
N GLU A 71 6.80 11.07 15.93
CA GLU A 71 5.59 11.42 15.18
C GLU A 71 5.62 12.86 14.65
N LYS A 72 6.36 13.77 15.29
CA LYS A 72 6.51 15.16 14.83
C LYS A 72 7.31 15.28 13.54
N SER A 73 8.02 14.23 13.14
CA SER A 73 8.72 14.18 11.85
C SER A 73 7.78 13.93 10.67
N PHE A 74 6.48 13.78 10.93
CA PHE A 74 5.46 13.50 9.94
C PHE A 74 4.27 14.45 10.06
N VAL A 75 3.64 14.71 8.92
CA VAL A 75 2.33 15.33 8.84
C VAL A 75 1.33 14.27 8.44
N ASP A 76 0.29 14.10 9.26
CA ASP A 76 -0.83 13.23 8.92
C ASP A 76 -1.64 13.86 7.78
N PHE A 77 -1.91 13.07 6.75
CA PHE A 77 -2.63 13.49 5.56
C PHE A 77 -3.68 12.44 5.19
N HIS A 78 -4.91 12.88 4.95
CA HIS A 78 -6.03 11.99 4.59
C HIS A 78 -6.74 12.54 3.35
N ASP A 79 -6.48 11.94 2.20
CA ASP A 79 -7.06 12.34 0.92
C ASP A 79 -6.90 11.21 -0.12
N ASP A 80 -7.65 11.29 -1.22
CA ASP A 80 -7.57 10.34 -2.33
C ASP A 80 -6.22 10.44 -3.08
N VAL A 81 -5.52 11.57 -2.95
CA VAL A 81 -4.25 11.84 -3.63
C VAL A 81 -3.23 12.46 -2.68
N CYS A 82 -2.16 11.73 -2.38
CA CYS A 82 -1.01 12.23 -1.62
C CYS A 82 0.08 12.80 -2.53
N ILE A 83 0.48 14.04 -2.28
CA ILE A 83 1.61 14.69 -2.96
C ILE A 83 2.85 14.57 -2.08
N ILE A 84 3.81 13.75 -2.50
CA ILE A 84 5.08 13.60 -1.81
C ILE A 84 6.03 14.72 -2.27
N PRO A 85 6.59 15.54 -1.34
CA PRO A 85 7.57 16.56 -1.69
C PRO A 85 8.78 15.97 -2.42
N PRO A 86 9.42 16.73 -3.33
CA PRO A 86 10.60 16.25 -4.04
C PRO A 86 11.70 15.84 -3.06
N ASN A 87 12.33 14.70 -3.32
CA ASN A 87 13.38 14.13 -2.47
C ASN A 87 12.94 13.79 -1.03
N SER A 88 11.63 13.54 -0.81
CA SER A 88 11.04 13.12 0.46
C SER A 88 10.33 11.75 0.34
N PHE A 89 9.59 11.33 1.38
CA PHE A 89 8.81 10.08 1.43
C PHE A 89 7.51 10.23 2.26
N ALA A 90 6.61 9.26 2.13
CA ALA A 90 5.33 9.15 2.85
C ALA A 90 4.98 7.70 3.18
#